data_AF-A0A9Q4PVH0-F1
#
_entry.id   AF-A0A9Q4PVH0-F1
#
_cell.length_a   1.000
_cell.length_b   1.000
_cell.length_c   1.000
_cell.angle_alpha   90.00
_cell.angle_beta   90.00
_cell.angle_gamma   90.00
#
_symmetry.space_group_name_H-M   'P 1'
#
loop_
_entity.id
_entity.type
_entity.pdbx_description
1 polymer ?
#
loop_
_entity_poly.entity_id
_entity_poly.type
_entity_poly.pdbx_seq_one_letter_code
_entity_poly.pdbx_strand_id
1 'polypeptide(L)'
;MSFEDVLYNKDKEILECEEFIKYIYCIFFDIYKKNINLDNLARLLYSKIDILDNLNPYKDDTFIEKLMQIDDDIYRQIECIKQDVRNDFKDLNAKNQEKLKLLKDKLEIKYNLKYFDDNICLEYEFYQRHKENFKDFNFAKSYYDRLHYIKKEILTNCFFDKYIYKKSQKIKKEALLNIFKMIKNNQWISTVLFFGFGFIVYFLYFYKYTPFIPGQEFIYVITATSAIFLLIPTFILFFVWFFWIMYVSEKENGKFKERLFFYDSVFVNILSLILSMVFIIICSDTISKFIPNLNTLNTISGIFYLLALFFLPFISFHVVISFSIKNEKFMFFFFLFVFFIASAYSFSLAFMSDKTSFIIYIFFGVLFCWAILISNVTDDKFYMSAFSISVVFLIVGSVFFFIDSVYRYLNFGNIDYEYIILDKNAKLPDEICDDTYIKNIKKPKEMISYKDGNLTYRLENNTTKSLNISFKCLAFIDENNNTIKTYKNENISRDNKTDKKIFVVIPTYFTKDSDIIKLHNIKVLSALGNKWFIESKNGFRFKIDKSHIKTEILD
;
A
#
# COMPACT_ATOMS: atom_id res chain seq x y z
N MET A 1 24.37 -2.21 -11.57
CA MET A 1 24.80 -2.84 -12.83
C MET A 1 26.22 -3.25 -12.55
N SER A 2 26.46 -4.55 -12.48
CA SER A 2 27.83 -5.07 -12.32
C SER A 2 28.53 -5.09 -13.67
N PHE A 3 29.86 -5.20 -13.67
CA PHE A 3 30.63 -5.42 -14.90
C PHE A 3 30.19 -6.70 -15.63
N GLU A 4 29.90 -7.76 -14.86
CA GLU A 4 29.40 -9.05 -15.36
C GLU A 4 28.06 -8.91 -16.09
N ASP A 5 27.13 -8.07 -15.59
CA ASP A 5 25.85 -7.79 -16.25
C ASP A 5 26.07 -7.14 -17.63
N VAL A 6 27.05 -6.22 -17.73
CA VAL A 6 27.38 -5.50 -18.98
C VAL A 6 28.04 -6.45 -19.97
N LEU A 7 28.95 -7.29 -19.52
CA LEU A 7 29.63 -8.28 -20.36
C LEU A 7 28.64 -9.30 -20.93
N TYR A 8 27.72 -9.79 -20.11
CA TYR A 8 26.70 -10.76 -20.51
C TYR A 8 25.69 -10.18 -21.52
N ASN A 9 25.37 -8.90 -21.42
CA ASN A 9 24.41 -8.23 -22.29
C ASN A 9 25.04 -7.43 -23.44
N LYS A 10 26.37 -7.41 -23.56
CA LYS A 10 27.12 -6.58 -24.52
C LYS A 10 26.56 -6.71 -25.94
N ASP A 11 26.56 -7.92 -26.48
CA ASP A 11 26.19 -8.18 -27.88
C ASP A 11 24.73 -7.81 -28.15
N LYS A 12 23.86 -8.05 -27.16
CA LYS A 12 22.46 -7.63 -27.21
C LYS A 12 22.33 -6.10 -27.23
N GLU A 13 23.05 -5.39 -26.37
CA GLU A 13 23.00 -3.92 -26.33
C GLU A 13 23.56 -3.29 -27.62
N ILE A 14 24.60 -3.89 -28.23
CA ILE A 14 25.14 -3.44 -29.52
C ILE A 14 24.10 -3.61 -30.62
N LEU A 15 23.53 -4.81 -30.77
CA LEU A 15 22.50 -5.10 -31.78
C LEU A 15 21.31 -4.13 -31.65
N GLU A 16 20.86 -3.87 -30.43
CA GLU A 16 19.76 -2.94 -30.18
C GLU A 16 20.11 -1.48 -30.56
N CYS A 17 21.36 -1.06 -30.39
CA CYS A 17 21.83 0.24 -30.85
C CYS A 17 21.87 0.31 -32.38
N GLU A 18 22.38 -0.73 -33.04
CA GLU A 18 22.39 -0.83 -34.51
C GLU A 18 20.98 -0.80 -35.09
N GLU A 19 20.04 -1.54 -34.50
CA GLU A 19 18.64 -1.53 -34.90
C GLU A 19 18.01 -0.15 -34.72
N PHE A 20 18.30 0.55 -33.62
CA PHE A 20 17.79 1.90 -33.39
C PHE A 20 18.37 2.90 -34.39
N ILE A 21 19.67 2.83 -34.65
CA ILE A 21 20.35 3.65 -35.66
C ILE A 21 19.72 3.42 -37.03
N LYS A 22 19.56 2.15 -37.42
CA LYS A 22 18.93 1.77 -38.69
C LYS A 22 17.49 2.28 -38.77
N TYR A 23 16.73 2.16 -37.70
CA TYR A 23 15.38 2.73 -37.61
C TYR A 23 15.38 4.25 -37.81
N ILE A 24 16.31 4.98 -37.17
CA ILE A 24 16.44 6.43 -37.36
C ILE A 24 16.72 6.77 -38.83
N TYR A 25 17.66 6.05 -39.45
CA TYR A 25 17.97 6.25 -40.86
C TYR A 25 16.82 5.87 -41.79
N CYS A 26 16.12 4.76 -41.55
CA CYS A 26 15.04 4.32 -42.43
C CYS A 26 13.80 5.22 -42.34
N ILE A 27 13.37 5.59 -41.14
CA ILE A 27 12.13 6.36 -40.94
C ILE A 27 12.35 7.86 -41.09
N PHE A 28 13.55 8.34 -40.75
CA PHE A 28 13.84 9.78 -40.73
C PHE A 28 14.97 10.18 -41.68
N PHE A 29 15.38 9.39 -42.68
CA PHE A 29 16.58 9.62 -43.52
C PHE A 29 16.82 11.09 -43.92
N ASP A 30 15.81 11.69 -44.54
CA ASP A 30 15.88 13.05 -45.07
C ASP A 30 15.77 14.13 -43.98
N ILE A 31 15.09 13.80 -42.88
CA ILE A 31 14.98 14.64 -41.69
C ILE A 31 16.30 14.61 -40.95
N TYR A 32 16.89 13.43 -40.77
CA TYR A 32 18.16 13.16 -40.12
C TYR A 32 19.28 14.01 -40.73
N LYS A 33 19.39 14.08 -42.07
CA LYS A 33 20.41 14.90 -42.76
C LYS A 33 20.32 16.40 -42.43
N LYS A 34 19.15 16.89 -42.01
CA LYS A 34 18.88 18.31 -41.71
C LYS A 34 18.59 18.59 -40.24
N ASN A 35 18.35 17.56 -39.42
CA ASN A 35 17.95 17.67 -38.04
C ASN A 35 19.11 17.29 -37.12
N ILE A 36 19.77 18.32 -36.59
CA ILE A 36 20.92 18.23 -35.68
C ILE A 36 20.61 17.30 -34.49
N ASN A 37 19.36 17.29 -34.01
CA ASN A 37 19.01 16.51 -32.84
C ASN A 37 18.94 15.00 -33.11
N LEU A 38 18.49 14.57 -34.30
CA LEU A 38 18.51 13.17 -34.71
C LEU A 38 19.92 12.72 -35.09
N ASP A 39 20.73 13.61 -35.68
CA ASP A 39 22.14 13.33 -35.96
C ASP A 39 22.94 13.11 -34.68
N ASN A 40 22.78 14.01 -33.70
CA ASN A 40 23.41 13.86 -32.39
C ASN A 40 23.00 12.54 -31.70
N LEU A 41 21.73 12.14 -31.81
CA LEU A 41 21.26 10.86 -31.26
C LEU A 41 21.98 9.67 -31.90
N ALA A 42 22.08 9.63 -33.23
CA ALA A 42 22.79 8.55 -33.92
C ALA A 42 24.28 8.50 -33.54
N ARG A 43 24.95 9.67 -33.44
CA ARG A 43 26.34 9.76 -33.00
C ARG A 43 26.54 9.23 -31.58
N LEU A 44 25.62 9.53 -30.66
CA LEU A 44 25.67 9.01 -29.29
C LEU A 44 25.47 7.49 -29.27
N LEU A 45 24.59 6.95 -30.12
CA LEU A 45 24.40 5.49 -30.26
C LEU A 45 25.65 4.81 -30.83
N TYR A 46 26.28 5.37 -31.86
CA TYR A 46 27.57 4.87 -32.37
C TYR A 46 28.67 4.95 -31.31
N SER A 47 28.73 6.04 -30.54
CA SER A 47 29.70 6.20 -29.45
C SER A 47 29.48 5.14 -28.37
N LYS A 48 28.22 4.78 -28.08
CA LYS A 48 27.90 3.69 -27.16
C LYS A 48 28.35 2.33 -27.69
N ILE A 49 28.17 2.05 -28.98
CA ILE A 49 28.68 0.82 -29.62
C ILE A 49 30.21 0.77 -29.48
N ASP A 50 30.91 1.85 -29.81
CA ASP A 50 32.38 1.91 -29.70
C ASP A 50 32.88 1.71 -28.26
N ILE A 51 32.16 2.27 -27.27
CA ILE A 51 32.43 2.00 -25.85
C ILE A 51 32.26 0.48 -25.58
N LEU A 52 31.14 -0.13 -25.95
CA LEU A 52 30.88 -1.55 -25.72
C LEU A 52 31.87 -2.47 -26.46
N ASP A 53 32.26 -2.15 -27.68
CA ASP A 53 33.23 -2.93 -28.45
C ASP A 53 34.61 -2.94 -27.80
N ASN A 54 35.02 -1.80 -27.25
CA ASN A 54 36.29 -1.62 -26.55
C ASN A 54 36.26 -2.02 -25.05
N LEU A 55 35.26 -2.80 -24.62
CA LEU A 55 35.17 -3.36 -23.27
C LEU A 55 36.48 -4.09 -22.90
N ASN A 56 37.21 -3.54 -21.93
CA ASN A 56 38.44 -4.13 -21.41
C ASN A 56 38.21 -4.69 -20.00
N PRO A 57 38.39 -6.02 -19.79
CA PRO A 57 38.15 -6.69 -18.50
C PRO A 57 39.10 -6.28 -17.36
N TYR A 58 40.04 -5.37 -17.60
CA TYR A 58 41.02 -4.91 -16.60
C TYR A 58 40.83 -3.46 -16.14
N LYS A 59 39.73 -2.76 -16.55
CA LYS A 59 39.44 -1.36 -16.17
C LYS A 59 37.96 -1.18 -15.74
N ASP A 60 37.60 -1.74 -14.59
CA ASP A 60 36.21 -1.93 -14.17
C ASP A 60 35.39 -0.64 -13.93
N ASP A 61 35.89 0.32 -13.13
CA ASP A 61 35.03 1.43 -12.67
C ASP A 61 34.85 2.54 -13.71
N THR A 62 35.95 2.97 -14.34
CA THR A 62 35.93 4.08 -15.31
C THR A 62 35.13 3.77 -16.57
N PHE A 63 34.97 2.49 -16.91
CA PHE A 63 34.21 2.05 -18.08
C PHE A 63 32.71 2.15 -17.82
N ILE A 64 32.26 1.62 -16.68
CA ILE A 64 30.85 1.65 -16.28
C ILE A 64 30.37 3.09 -16.14
N GLU A 65 31.19 3.99 -15.58
CA GLU A 65 30.87 5.42 -15.52
C GLU A 65 30.66 6.06 -16.89
N LYS A 66 31.53 5.75 -17.87
CA LYS A 66 31.37 6.23 -19.25
C LYS A 66 30.10 5.68 -19.91
N LEU A 67 29.79 4.40 -19.70
CA LEU A 67 28.58 3.79 -20.23
C LEU A 67 27.31 4.40 -19.60
N MET A 68 27.34 4.68 -18.30
CA MET A 68 26.26 5.38 -17.60
C MET A 68 26.09 6.82 -18.09
N GLN A 69 27.20 7.49 -18.43
CA GLN A 69 27.18 8.84 -18.96
C GLN A 69 26.60 8.87 -20.38
N ILE A 70 27.01 7.97 -21.27
CA ILE A 70 26.49 7.94 -22.65
C ILE A 70 24.98 7.60 -22.67
N ASP A 71 24.52 6.71 -21.79
CA ASP A 71 23.08 6.43 -21.63
C ASP A 71 22.29 7.67 -21.19
N ASP A 72 22.85 8.49 -20.28
CA ASP A 72 22.24 9.75 -19.85
C ASP A 72 22.24 10.81 -20.96
N ASP A 73 23.28 10.85 -21.79
CA ASP A 73 23.37 11.73 -22.96
C ASP A 73 22.33 11.35 -24.02
N ILE A 74 22.20 10.05 -24.32
CA ILE A 74 21.17 9.52 -25.23
C ILE A 74 19.78 9.90 -24.72
N TYR A 75 19.50 9.68 -23.43
CA TYR A 75 18.23 10.06 -22.82
C TYR A 75 17.93 11.56 -22.96
N ARG A 76 18.91 12.43 -22.64
CA ARG A 76 18.74 13.89 -22.76
C ARG A 76 18.42 14.29 -24.20
N GLN A 77 19.12 13.69 -25.16
CA GLN A 77 18.90 13.94 -26.57
C GLN A 77 17.49 13.51 -27.02
N ILE A 78 17.02 12.35 -26.53
CA ILE A 78 15.65 11.87 -26.76
C ILE A 78 14.59 12.85 -26.20
N GLU A 79 14.78 13.36 -24.99
CA GLU A 79 13.86 14.35 -24.41
C GLU A 79 13.85 15.65 -25.21
N CYS A 80 15.01 16.15 -25.66
CA CYS A 80 15.09 17.31 -26.56
C CYS A 80 14.28 17.07 -27.84
N ILE A 81 14.45 15.91 -28.49
CA ILE A 81 13.69 15.54 -29.69
C ILE A 81 12.18 15.49 -29.40
N LYS A 82 11.75 14.81 -28.33
CA LYS A 82 10.33 14.71 -27.98
C LYS A 82 9.72 16.09 -27.66
N GLN A 83 10.48 16.96 -27.00
CA GLN A 83 10.03 18.32 -26.66
C GLN A 83 9.93 19.22 -27.90
N ASP A 84 10.90 19.14 -28.82
CA ASP A 84 10.86 19.85 -30.10
C ASP A 84 9.61 19.46 -30.90
N VAL A 85 9.33 18.15 -31.00
CA VAL A 85 8.12 17.65 -31.67
C VAL A 85 6.85 18.12 -30.95
N ARG A 86 6.80 18.14 -29.61
CA ARG A 86 5.62 18.66 -28.91
C ARG A 86 5.40 20.14 -29.20
N ASN A 87 6.46 20.94 -29.19
CA ASN A 87 6.40 22.37 -29.44
C ASN A 87 5.96 22.67 -30.88
N ASP A 88 6.56 22.00 -31.85
CA ASP A 88 6.23 22.09 -33.28
C ASP A 88 4.74 21.83 -33.55
N PHE A 89 4.14 20.90 -32.80
CA PHE A 89 2.76 20.47 -33.00
C PHE A 89 1.75 21.11 -32.04
N LYS A 90 2.19 21.95 -31.10
CA LYS A 90 1.31 22.65 -30.15
C LYS A 90 0.41 23.68 -30.86
N ASP A 91 0.94 24.30 -31.92
CA ASP A 91 0.28 25.39 -32.65
C ASP A 91 -0.56 24.91 -33.86
N LEU A 92 -0.52 23.62 -34.20
CA LEU A 92 -1.34 23.04 -35.29
C LEU A 92 -2.85 23.05 -35.00
N ASN A 93 -3.25 23.31 -33.75
CA ASN A 93 -4.65 23.45 -33.34
C ASN A 93 -5.14 24.92 -33.34
N ALA A 94 -4.35 25.87 -33.87
CA ALA A 94 -4.69 27.28 -33.90
C ALA A 94 -5.84 27.61 -34.89
N LYS A 95 -6.76 28.52 -34.49
CA LYS A 95 -7.93 28.93 -35.30
C LYS A 95 -7.60 29.79 -36.52
N ASN A 96 -6.40 30.35 -36.64
CA ASN A 96 -6.02 31.25 -37.74
C ASN A 96 -5.43 30.46 -38.92
N GLN A 97 -6.14 30.43 -40.05
CA GLN A 97 -5.79 29.68 -41.25
C GLN A 97 -4.46 30.12 -41.91
N GLU A 98 -4.12 31.40 -41.85
CA GLU A 98 -2.90 31.93 -42.49
C GLU A 98 -1.64 31.56 -41.68
N LYS A 99 -1.73 31.71 -40.35
CA LYS A 99 -0.70 31.26 -39.40
C LYS A 99 -0.51 29.74 -39.48
N LEU A 100 -1.61 28.99 -39.66
CA LEU A 100 -1.57 27.55 -39.86
C LEU A 100 -0.85 27.18 -41.16
N LYS A 101 -1.07 27.91 -42.26
CA LYS A 101 -0.38 27.68 -43.54
C LYS A 101 1.12 27.93 -43.43
N LEU A 102 1.53 29.04 -42.81
CA LEU A 102 2.95 29.33 -42.55
C LEU A 102 3.61 28.27 -41.65
N LEU A 103 2.89 27.81 -40.62
CA LEU A 103 3.36 26.74 -39.74
C LEU A 103 3.53 25.42 -40.52
N LYS A 104 2.58 25.08 -41.41
CA LYS A 104 2.69 23.91 -42.29
C LYS A 104 3.92 24.00 -43.18
N ASP A 105 4.11 25.11 -43.88
CA ASP A 105 5.25 25.28 -44.78
C ASP A 105 6.58 25.14 -44.00
N LYS A 106 6.63 25.69 -42.79
CA LYS A 106 7.79 25.55 -41.88
C LYS A 106 8.02 24.09 -41.45
N LEU A 107 6.97 23.37 -41.07
CA LEU A 107 7.04 21.95 -40.68
C LEU A 107 7.38 21.06 -41.87
N GLU A 108 6.86 21.37 -43.06
CA GLU A 108 7.17 20.66 -44.31
C GLU A 108 8.66 20.75 -44.65
N ILE A 109 9.25 21.94 -44.49
CA ILE A 109 10.68 22.16 -44.68
C ILE A 109 11.48 21.45 -43.58
N LYS A 110 11.07 21.59 -42.31
CA LYS A 110 11.78 21.00 -41.15
C LYS A 110 11.80 19.48 -41.20
N TYR A 111 10.70 18.85 -41.61
CA TYR A 111 10.55 17.40 -41.70
C TYR A 111 10.72 16.87 -43.14
N ASN A 112 11.13 17.72 -44.09
CA ASN A 112 11.42 17.39 -45.49
C ASN A 112 10.39 16.48 -46.18
N LEU A 113 9.09 16.72 -45.96
CA LEU A 113 8.01 15.78 -46.32
C LEU A 113 7.82 15.58 -47.84
N LYS A 114 8.37 16.48 -48.65
CA LYS A 114 8.32 16.45 -50.12
C LYS A 114 9.10 15.28 -50.73
N TYR A 115 10.12 14.76 -50.02
CA TYR A 115 10.96 13.64 -50.46
C TYR A 115 10.62 12.32 -49.74
N PHE A 116 9.61 12.35 -48.87
CA PHE A 116 9.19 11.18 -48.10
C PHE A 116 8.75 10.01 -49.00
N ASP A 117 8.23 10.29 -50.20
CA ASP A 117 7.72 9.27 -51.13
C ASP A 117 8.81 8.38 -51.77
N ASP A 118 10.07 8.83 -51.88
CA ASP A 118 11.17 8.01 -52.41
C ASP A 118 11.75 7.06 -51.34
N ASN A 119 11.70 7.46 -50.06
CA ASN A 119 12.14 6.62 -48.93
C ASN A 119 11.12 5.53 -48.55
N ILE A 120 9.86 5.66 -48.99
CA ILE A 120 8.83 4.62 -48.85
C ILE A 120 9.26 3.29 -49.51
N CYS A 121 10.07 3.32 -50.57
CA CYS A 121 10.60 2.09 -51.18
C CYS A 121 11.58 1.34 -50.25
N LEU A 122 12.41 2.07 -49.49
CA LEU A 122 13.29 1.47 -48.46
C LEU A 122 12.48 1.01 -47.24
N GLU A 123 11.39 1.72 -46.93
CA GLU A 123 10.42 1.35 -45.90
C GLU A 123 9.73 0.03 -46.24
N TYR A 124 9.38 -0.23 -47.51
CA TYR A 124 8.77 -1.50 -47.94
C TYR A 124 9.70 -2.71 -47.72
N GLU A 125 11.00 -2.62 -48.02
CA GLU A 125 11.96 -3.72 -47.81
C GLU A 125 12.33 -3.96 -46.34
N PHE A 126 12.36 -2.90 -45.52
CA PHE A 126 12.54 -3.02 -44.07
C PHE A 126 11.26 -3.57 -43.40
N TYR A 127 10.10 -3.08 -43.82
CA TYR A 127 8.78 -3.53 -43.36
C TYR A 127 8.51 -4.99 -43.71
N GLN A 128 8.85 -5.45 -44.91
CA GLN A 128 8.72 -6.87 -45.28
C GLN A 128 9.61 -7.78 -44.40
N ARG A 129 10.76 -7.29 -43.92
CA ARG A 129 11.65 -8.02 -43.00
C ARG A 129 11.21 -8.00 -41.54
N HIS A 130 10.42 -7.02 -41.11
CA HIS A 130 9.99 -6.83 -39.71
C HIS A 130 8.46 -6.76 -39.54
N LYS A 131 7.72 -7.34 -40.47
CA LYS A 131 6.25 -7.25 -40.64
C LYS A 131 5.45 -7.60 -39.37
N GLU A 132 5.99 -8.45 -38.51
CA GLU A 132 5.37 -8.84 -37.25
C GLU A 132 5.33 -7.70 -36.21
N ASN A 133 6.27 -6.75 -36.27
CA ASN A 133 6.39 -5.62 -35.33
C ASN A 133 5.53 -4.40 -35.71
N PHE A 134 4.96 -4.35 -36.92
CA PHE A 134 4.34 -3.15 -37.49
C PHE A 134 2.94 -3.40 -38.08
N LYS A 135 2.12 -4.24 -37.43
CA LYS A 135 0.81 -4.71 -37.94
C LYS A 135 -0.23 -3.64 -38.29
N ASP A 136 -0.09 -2.40 -37.82
CA ASP A 136 -1.06 -1.30 -38.01
C ASP A 136 -0.59 -0.22 -39.01
N PHE A 137 0.40 -0.52 -39.85
CA PHE A 137 0.95 0.46 -40.78
C PHE A 137 0.03 0.69 -41.98
N ASN A 138 -0.53 1.89 -42.09
CA ASN A 138 -1.33 2.30 -43.24
C ASN A 138 -0.57 3.42 -43.96
N PHE A 139 -0.24 3.23 -45.24
CA PHE A 139 0.45 4.24 -46.05
C PHE A 139 -0.38 5.53 -46.06
N ALA A 140 0.11 6.55 -45.36
CA ALA A 140 -0.56 7.83 -45.17
C ALA A 140 -0.81 8.53 -46.52
N LYS A 141 -2.08 8.67 -46.91
CA LYS A 141 -2.49 9.23 -48.21
C LYS A 141 -2.50 10.76 -48.24
N SER A 142 -2.35 11.43 -47.08
CA SER A 142 -2.36 12.89 -46.91
C SER A 142 -1.14 13.41 -46.14
N TYR A 143 -0.70 14.63 -46.46
CA TYR A 143 0.34 15.39 -45.75
C TYR A 143 0.16 15.41 -44.22
N TYR A 144 -1.08 15.59 -43.76
CA TYR A 144 -1.41 15.63 -42.33
C TYR A 144 -1.21 14.29 -41.64
N ASP A 145 -1.54 13.21 -42.33
CA ASP A 145 -1.39 11.85 -41.80
C ASP A 145 0.10 11.51 -41.63
N ARG A 146 0.97 11.99 -42.53
CA ARG A 146 2.44 11.83 -42.44
C ARG A 146 3.05 12.56 -41.24
N LEU A 147 2.66 13.82 -41.03
CA LEU A 147 3.10 14.59 -39.86
C LEU A 147 2.61 13.97 -38.55
N HIS A 148 1.36 13.52 -38.52
CA HIS A 148 0.80 12.85 -37.35
C HIS A 148 1.49 11.51 -37.09
N TYR A 149 1.86 10.78 -38.15
CA TYR A 149 2.63 9.55 -38.06
C TYR A 149 4.04 9.78 -37.51
N ILE A 150 4.81 10.74 -38.03
CA ILE A 150 6.14 11.12 -37.50
C ILE A 150 6.05 11.52 -36.02
N LYS A 151 5.05 12.34 -35.68
CA LYS A 151 4.77 12.70 -34.29
C LYS A 151 4.50 11.47 -33.44
N LYS A 152 3.67 10.55 -33.91
CA LYS A 152 3.33 9.31 -33.20
C LYS A 152 4.59 8.47 -32.99
N GLU A 153 5.35 8.18 -34.04
CA GLU A 153 6.59 7.40 -33.96
C GLU A 153 7.58 7.99 -32.95
N ILE A 154 7.92 9.26 -33.06
CA ILE A 154 8.87 9.88 -32.12
C ILE A 154 8.36 9.83 -30.67
N LEU A 155 7.05 9.96 -30.47
CA LEU A 155 6.47 9.99 -29.12
C LEU A 155 6.25 8.61 -28.49
N THR A 156 5.95 7.57 -29.29
CA THR A 156 5.49 6.26 -28.80
C THR A 156 6.33 5.08 -29.26
N ASN A 157 7.38 5.28 -30.06
CA ASN A 157 8.19 4.17 -30.54
C ASN A 157 9.02 3.53 -29.40
N CYS A 158 9.13 2.21 -29.45
CA CYS A 158 9.72 1.38 -28.40
C CYS A 158 11.20 1.68 -28.15
N PHE A 159 11.96 2.11 -29.16
CA PHE A 159 13.38 2.46 -28.98
C PHE A 159 13.54 3.69 -28.07
N PHE A 160 12.74 4.74 -28.29
CA PHE A 160 12.78 5.94 -27.45
C PHE A 160 12.29 5.65 -26.03
N ASP A 161 11.19 4.90 -25.91
CA ASP A 161 10.59 4.58 -24.61
C ASP A 161 11.50 3.69 -23.75
N LYS A 162 12.35 2.88 -24.38
CA LYS A 162 13.34 2.06 -23.68
C LYS A 162 14.37 2.91 -22.92
N TYR A 163 14.93 3.94 -23.55
CA TYR A 163 15.91 4.82 -22.89
C TYR A 163 15.28 5.68 -21.78
N ILE A 164 14.03 6.12 -21.98
CA ILE A 164 13.25 6.78 -20.92
C ILE A 164 13.02 5.83 -19.75
N TYR A 165 12.67 4.57 -20.02
CA TYR A 165 12.52 3.54 -19.00
C TYR A 165 13.86 3.28 -18.27
N LYS A 166 14.97 3.12 -18.99
CA LYS A 166 16.31 2.93 -18.41
C LYS A 166 16.67 4.07 -17.46
N LYS A 167 16.42 5.33 -17.86
CA LYS A 167 16.61 6.51 -17.00
C LYS A 167 15.71 6.48 -15.75
N SER A 168 14.43 6.13 -15.92
CA SER A 168 13.50 6.00 -14.80
C SER A 168 13.95 4.94 -13.78
N GLN A 169 14.45 3.78 -14.25
CA GLN A 169 15.00 2.74 -13.38
C GLN A 169 16.24 3.19 -12.61
N LYS A 170 17.13 3.95 -13.27
CA LYS A 170 18.32 4.55 -12.62
C LYS A 170 17.91 5.47 -11.48
N ILE A 171 16.96 6.38 -11.73
CA ILE A 171 16.44 7.33 -10.71
C ILE A 171 15.86 6.59 -9.50
N LYS A 172 15.10 5.51 -9.71
CA LYS A 172 14.52 4.70 -8.63
C LYS A 172 15.59 4.08 -7.73
N LYS A 173 16.64 3.53 -8.34
CA LYS A 173 17.79 2.93 -7.62
C LYS A 173 18.60 3.99 -6.87
N GLU A 174 18.89 5.11 -7.53
CA GLU A 174 19.62 6.24 -6.94
C GLU A 174 18.85 6.88 -5.78
N ALA A 175 17.53 7.03 -5.91
CA ALA A 175 16.65 7.53 -4.85
C ALA A 175 16.78 6.70 -3.57
N LEU A 176 16.71 5.36 -3.67
CA LEU A 176 16.90 4.47 -2.52
C LEU A 176 18.29 4.64 -1.90
N LEU A 177 19.33 4.64 -2.72
CA LEU A 177 20.71 4.84 -2.26
C LEU A 177 20.88 6.20 -1.57
N ASN A 178 20.25 7.25 -2.09
CA ASN A 178 20.27 8.59 -1.53
C ASN A 178 19.53 8.65 -0.19
N ILE A 179 18.41 7.93 -0.03
CA ILE A 179 17.73 7.80 1.27
C ILE A 179 18.66 7.14 2.30
N PHE A 180 19.31 6.03 1.95
CA PHE A 180 20.27 5.36 2.84
C PHE A 180 21.47 6.25 3.18
N LYS A 181 22.05 6.93 2.19
CA LYS A 181 23.13 7.89 2.41
C LYS A 181 22.68 9.05 3.32
N MET A 182 21.47 9.57 3.12
CA MET A 182 20.92 10.64 3.95
C MET A 182 20.77 10.19 5.40
N ILE A 183 20.26 8.98 5.65
CA ILE A 183 20.14 8.40 7.01
C ILE A 183 21.53 8.18 7.62
N LYS A 184 22.46 7.59 6.84
CA LYS A 184 23.82 7.29 7.31
C LYS A 184 24.63 8.55 7.62
N ASN A 185 24.46 9.62 6.85
CA ASN A 185 25.19 10.87 7.02
C ASN A 185 24.55 11.76 8.10
N ASN A 186 23.24 11.66 8.34
CA ASN A 186 22.51 12.48 9.28
C ASN A 186 21.99 11.67 10.48
N GLN A 187 22.86 10.84 11.08
CA GLN A 187 22.48 9.92 12.16
C GLN A 187 21.75 10.62 13.30
N TRP A 188 22.22 11.80 13.73
CA TRP A 188 21.56 12.57 14.78
C TRP A 188 20.12 12.94 14.40
N ILE A 189 19.88 13.48 13.20
CA ILE A 189 18.52 13.82 12.74
C ILE A 189 17.64 12.57 12.76
N SER A 190 18.14 11.44 12.25
CA SER A 190 17.43 10.17 12.29
C SER A 190 17.13 9.70 13.71
N THR A 191 18.05 9.86 14.66
CA THR A 191 17.83 9.55 16.08
C THR A 191 16.75 10.43 16.70
N VAL A 192 16.78 11.74 16.45
CA VAL A 192 15.77 12.68 16.97
C VAL A 192 14.40 12.36 16.41
N LEU A 193 14.30 12.10 15.10
CA LEU A 193 13.05 11.70 14.46
C LEU A 193 12.55 10.36 14.99
N PHE A 194 13.43 9.40 15.25
CA PHE A 194 13.09 8.10 15.82
C PHE A 194 12.45 8.23 17.21
N PHE A 195 13.06 8.99 18.12
CA PHE A 195 12.48 9.21 19.45
C PHE A 195 11.24 10.10 19.41
N GLY A 196 11.25 11.15 18.58
CA GLY A 196 10.11 12.04 18.38
C GLY A 196 8.87 11.30 17.84
N PHE A 197 9.08 10.35 16.94
CA PHE A 197 8.00 9.51 16.41
C PHE A 197 7.36 8.64 17.50
N GLY A 198 8.14 7.95 18.31
CA GLY A 198 7.61 7.12 19.41
C GLY A 198 6.93 7.95 20.49
N PHE A 199 7.43 9.16 20.74
CA PHE A 199 6.75 10.15 21.58
C PHE A 199 5.37 10.50 21.02
N ILE A 200 5.25 10.79 19.72
CA ILE A 200 3.95 11.04 19.07
C ILE A 200 3.02 9.84 19.22
N VAL A 201 3.51 8.62 18.92
CA VAL A 201 2.72 7.38 19.07
C VAL A 201 2.24 7.18 20.50
N TYR A 202 3.10 7.45 21.49
CA TYR A 202 2.74 7.39 22.91
C TYR A 202 1.59 8.36 23.26
N PHE A 203 1.68 9.61 22.80
CA PHE A 203 0.60 10.59 23.03
C PHE A 203 -0.69 10.22 22.30
N LEU A 204 -0.61 9.67 21.08
CA LEU A 204 -1.78 9.22 20.33
C LEU A 204 -2.50 8.08 21.06
N TYR A 205 -1.76 7.10 21.59
CA TYR A 205 -2.35 5.98 22.33
C TYR A 205 -2.96 6.43 23.67
N PHE A 206 -2.21 7.20 24.45
CA PHE A 206 -2.62 7.62 25.80
C PHE A 206 -3.34 8.97 25.86
N TYR A 207 -3.85 9.50 24.74
CA TYR A 207 -4.49 10.82 24.67
C TYR A 207 -5.61 11.01 25.71
N LYS A 208 -6.35 9.94 26.04
CA LYS A 208 -7.47 9.98 27.01
C LYS A 208 -7.04 9.76 28.46
N TYR A 209 -5.86 9.19 28.71
CA TYR A 209 -5.36 8.87 30.05
C TYR A 209 -3.83 8.72 30.01
N THR A 210 -3.11 9.80 30.29
CA THR A 210 -1.64 9.78 30.24
C THR A 210 -1.06 9.23 31.54
N PRO A 211 -0.40 8.05 31.52
CA PRO A 211 0.28 7.54 32.70
C PRO A 211 1.51 8.39 33.02
N PHE A 212 1.83 8.52 34.30
CA PHE A 212 3.09 9.10 34.75
C PHE A 212 4.13 7.98 34.84
N ILE A 213 5.17 8.06 34.00
CA ILE A 213 6.15 7.00 33.81
C ILE A 213 7.55 7.52 34.21
N PRO A 214 8.34 6.75 34.96
CA PRO A 214 9.76 7.04 35.20
C PRO A 214 10.57 7.17 33.91
N GLY A 215 11.62 7.99 33.91
CA GLY A 215 12.39 8.30 32.69
C GLY A 215 12.94 7.09 31.95
N GLN A 216 13.44 6.07 32.65
CA GLN A 216 13.98 4.85 32.03
C GLN A 216 12.89 4.04 31.31
N GLU A 217 11.74 3.84 31.96
CA GLU A 217 10.60 3.12 31.38
C GLU A 217 10.00 3.89 30.21
N PHE A 218 9.95 5.23 30.29
CA PHE A 218 9.48 6.07 29.19
C PHE A 218 10.37 5.96 27.94
N ILE A 219 11.69 5.99 28.13
CA ILE A 219 12.65 5.79 27.03
C ILE A 219 12.46 4.40 26.40
N TYR A 220 12.27 3.36 27.23
CA TYR A 220 12.02 2.01 26.74
C TYR A 220 10.74 1.93 25.90
N VAL A 221 9.63 2.49 26.39
CA VAL A 221 8.33 2.48 25.69
C VAL A 221 8.44 3.19 24.34
N ILE A 222 9.04 4.40 24.31
CA ILE A 222 9.22 5.16 23.06
C ILE A 222 10.13 4.39 22.09
N THR A 223 11.22 3.82 22.58
CA THR A 223 12.17 3.07 21.72
C THR A 223 11.51 1.84 21.11
N ALA A 224 10.83 1.03 21.93
CA ALA A 224 10.18 -0.20 21.48
C ALA A 224 9.06 0.09 20.48
N THR A 225 8.21 1.08 20.78
CA THR A 225 7.10 1.45 19.89
C THR A 225 7.60 2.05 18.58
N SER A 226 8.57 2.97 18.60
CA SER A 226 9.20 3.49 17.38
C SER A 226 9.78 2.38 16.51
N ALA A 227 10.53 1.45 17.11
CA ALA A 227 11.15 0.35 16.37
C ALA A 227 10.09 -0.50 15.66
N ILE A 228 9.06 -0.95 16.38
CA ILE A 228 8.02 -1.82 15.80
C ILE A 228 7.24 -1.08 14.70
N PHE A 229 6.80 0.15 14.94
CA PHE A 229 5.99 0.89 13.96
C PHE A 229 6.77 1.36 12.74
N LEU A 230 8.10 1.46 12.81
CA LEU A 230 8.94 1.70 11.63
C LEU A 230 9.32 0.40 10.91
N LEU A 231 9.40 -0.73 11.61
CA LEU A 231 9.69 -2.04 11.00
C LEU A 231 8.53 -2.54 10.12
N ILE A 232 7.28 -2.35 10.56
CA ILE A 232 6.09 -2.77 9.79
C ILE A 232 6.08 -2.21 8.36
N PRO A 233 6.12 -0.88 8.13
CA PRO A 233 6.14 -0.32 6.78
C PRO A 233 7.42 -0.68 6.02
N THR A 234 8.55 -0.83 6.71
CA THR A 234 9.80 -1.28 6.08
C THR A 234 9.67 -2.69 5.49
N PHE A 235 9.04 -3.62 6.23
CA PHE A 235 8.78 -4.97 5.74
C PHE A 235 7.81 -4.98 4.55
N ILE A 236 6.77 -4.16 4.59
CA ILE A 236 5.83 -3.98 3.47
C ILE A 236 6.56 -3.46 2.23
N LEU A 237 7.40 -2.43 2.38
CA LEU A 237 8.18 -1.87 1.29
C LEU A 237 9.17 -2.88 0.70
N PHE A 238 9.81 -3.70 1.54
CA PHE A 238 10.70 -4.77 1.07
C PHE A 238 9.95 -5.77 0.18
N PHE A 239 8.74 -6.16 0.59
CA PHE A 239 7.88 -7.03 -0.21
C PHE A 239 7.50 -6.39 -1.55
N VAL A 240 7.04 -5.14 -1.54
CA VAL A 240 6.71 -4.36 -2.74
C VAL A 240 7.93 -4.26 -3.68
N TRP A 241 9.12 -4.06 -3.12
CA TRP A 241 10.35 -3.93 -3.88
C TRP A 241 10.79 -5.25 -4.54
N PHE A 242 10.63 -6.37 -3.84
CA PHE A 242 10.87 -7.70 -4.40
C PHE A 242 10.02 -7.95 -5.66
N PHE A 243 8.73 -7.66 -5.59
CA PHE A 243 7.83 -7.79 -6.74
C PHE A 243 8.20 -6.85 -7.89
N TRP A 244 8.69 -5.65 -7.57
CA TRP A 244 9.14 -4.70 -8.58
C TRP A 244 10.36 -5.21 -9.34
N ILE A 245 11.33 -5.82 -8.66
CA ILE A 245 12.50 -6.44 -9.30
C ILE A 245 12.06 -7.53 -10.27
N MET A 246 11.12 -8.38 -9.86
CA MET A 246 10.55 -9.41 -10.75
C MET A 246 9.87 -8.78 -11.98
N TYR A 247 9.06 -7.74 -11.78
CA TYR A 247 8.42 -7.02 -12.87
C TYR A 247 9.42 -6.42 -13.86
N VAL A 248 10.48 -5.76 -13.38
CA VAL A 248 11.52 -5.16 -14.22
C VAL A 248 12.22 -6.23 -15.06
N SER A 249 12.63 -7.34 -14.43
CA SER A 249 13.29 -8.45 -15.11
C SER A 249 12.41 -9.04 -16.24
N GLU A 250 11.12 -9.26 -15.98
CA GLU A 250 10.22 -9.80 -17.00
C GLU A 250 9.88 -8.79 -18.11
N LYS A 251 9.88 -7.48 -17.79
CA LYS A 251 9.69 -6.41 -18.79
C LYS A 251 10.87 -6.31 -19.73
N GLU A 252 12.09 -6.39 -19.22
CA GLU A 252 13.32 -6.40 -20.02
C GLU A 252 13.43 -7.65 -20.93
N ASN A 253 12.88 -8.77 -20.47
CA ASN A 253 12.76 -10.00 -21.25
C ASN A 253 11.57 -10.00 -22.25
N GLY A 254 10.83 -8.90 -22.37
CA GLY A 254 9.78 -8.76 -23.38
C GLY A 254 8.50 -9.56 -23.11
N LYS A 255 8.32 -10.13 -21.90
CA LYS A 255 7.15 -10.98 -21.56
C LYS A 255 5.79 -10.26 -21.63
N PHE A 256 5.80 -8.93 -21.73
CA PHE A 256 4.59 -8.10 -21.79
C PHE A 256 4.19 -7.60 -23.20
N LYS A 257 4.86 -8.05 -24.28
CA LYS A 257 4.66 -7.48 -25.63
C LYS A 257 3.47 -8.05 -26.43
N GLU A 258 3.13 -9.32 -26.26
CA GLU A 258 2.29 -10.02 -27.27
C GLU A 258 0.84 -10.32 -26.86
N ARG A 259 0.48 -10.21 -25.57
CA ARG A 259 -0.82 -10.68 -25.07
C ARG A 259 -1.61 -9.57 -24.37
N LEU A 260 -2.93 -9.59 -24.52
CA LEU A 260 -3.82 -8.54 -24.03
C LEU A 260 -4.15 -8.68 -22.53
N PHE A 261 -4.29 -9.92 -22.03
CA PHE A 261 -4.73 -10.20 -20.66
C PHE A 261 -4.03 -11.41 -19.97
N PHE A 262 -3.21 -12.17 -20.69
CA PHE A 262 -2.61 -13.42 -20.20
C PHE A 262 -1.12 -13.50 -20.54
N TYR A 263 -0.34 -12.59 -19.97
CA TYR A 263 1.11 -12.63 -20.09
C TYR A 263 1.66 -13.93 -19.54
N ASP A 264 2.66 -14.50 -20.22
CA ASP A 264 3.43 -15.64 -19.69
C ASP A 264 4.46 -15.12 -18.66
N SER A 265 3.93 -14.64 -17.54
CA SER A 265 4.63 -13.85 -16.55
C SER A 265 4.51 -14.51 -15.19
N VAL A 266 5.65 -14.90 -14.62
CA VAL A 266 5.73 -15.44 -13.25
C VAL A 266 5.29 -14.36 -12.27
N PHE A 267 5.64 -13.10 -12.53
CA PHE A 267 5.20 -11.96 -11.73
C PHE A 267 3.67 -11.86 -11.67
N VAL A 268 2.98 -11.88 -12.81
CA VAL A 268 1.51 -11.77 -12.85
C VAL A 268 0.88 -12.96 -12.14
N ASN A 269 1.34 -14.17 -12.41
CA ASN A 269 0.81 -15.38 -11.78
C ASN A 269 0.93 -15.35 -10.24
N ILE A 270 2.11 -15.02 -9.71
CA ILE A 270 2.32 -14.98 -8.25
C ILE A 270 1.46 -13.88 -7.62
N LEU A 271 1.42 -12.69 -8.22
CA LEU A 271 0.65 -11.58 -7.66
C LEU A 271 -0.86 -11.86 -7.71
N SER A 272 -1.36 -12.45 -8.79
CA SER A 272 -2.76 -12.89 -8.91
C SER A 272 -3.11 -13.93 -7.85
N LEU A 273 -2.21 -14.89 -7.59
CA LEU A 273 -2.40 -15.90 -6.58
C LEU A 273 -2.49 -15.28 -5.19
N ILE A 274 -1.57 -14.38 -4.83
CA ILE A 274 -1.58 -13.71 -3.52
C ILE A 274 -2.88 -12.92 -3.34
N LEU A 275 -3.28 -12.11 -4.33
CA LEU A 275 -4.51 -11.34 -4.27
C LEU A 275 -5.75 -12.23 -4.18
N SER A 276 -5.78 -13.35 -4.91
CA SER A 276 -6.89 -14.32 -4.80
C SER A 276 -6.97 -14.94 -3.40
N MET A 277 -5.84 -15.29 -2.78
CA MET A 277 -5.81 -15.86 -1.43
C MET A 277 -6.28 -14.84 -0.40
N VAL A 278 -5.82 -13.59 -0.49
CA VAL A 278 -6.28 -12.50 0.38
C VAL A 278 -7.78 -12.26 0.21
N PHE A 279 -8.29 -12.25 -1.02
CA PHE A 279 -9.73 -12.12 -1.30
C PHE A 279 -10.54 -13.25 -0.68
N ILE A 280 -10.09 -14.50 -0.79
CA ILE A 280 -10.75 -15.67 -0.19
C ILE A 280 -10.78 -15.55 1.34
N ILE A 281 -9.69 -15.11 1.96
CA ILE A 281 -9.62 -14.89 3.42
C ILE A 281 -10.62 -13.80 3.85
N ILE A 282 -10.65 -12.67 3.14
CA ILE A 282 -11.57 -11.57 3.43
C ILE A 282 -13.03 -11.99 3.24
N CYS A 283 -13.33 -12.77 2.21
CA CYS A 283 -14.67 -13.26 1.92
C CYS A 283 -15.03 -14.55 2.66
N SER A 284 -14.20 -15.06 3.56
CA SER A 284 -14.36 -16.37 4.22
C SER A 284 -15.71 -16.53 4.92
N ASP A 285 -16.20 -15.51 5.62
CA ASP A 285 -17.53 -15.50 6.26
C ASP A 285 -18.69 -15.52 5.27
N THR A 286 -18.49 -14.96 4.08
CA THR A 286 -19.51 -14.99 3.02
C THR A 286 -19.49 -16.36 2.34
N ILE A 287 -18.30 -16.89 2.09
CA ILE A 287 -18.08 -18.23 1.52
C ILE A 287 -18.64 -19.31 2.45
N SER A 288 -18.41 -19.20 3.76
CA SER A 288 -18.87 -20.18 4.76
C SER A 288 -20.40 -20.29 4.82
N LYS A 289 -21.13 -19.22 4.51
CA LYS A 289 -22.60 -19.23 4.37
C LYS A 289 -23.08 -19.87 3.06
N PHE A 290 -22.24 -19.90 2.04
CA PHE A 290 -22.52 -20.59 0.77
C PHE A 290 -22.23 -22.10 0.82
N ILE A 291 -21.29 -22.55 1.66
CA ILE A 291 -20.91 -23.98 1.82
C ILE A 291 -22.09 -24.91 2.19
N PRO A 292 -23.03 -24.55 3.09
CA PRO A 292 -24.18 -25.40 3.40
C PRO A 292 -25.07 -25.71 2.18
N ASN A 293 -25.19 -24.76 1.25
CA ASN A 293 -25.95 -24.93 -0.01
C ASN A 293 -25.21 -25.81 -1.04
N LEU A 294 -23.94 -26.16 -0.79
CA LEU A 294 -23.16 -27.10 -1.62
C LEU A 294 -23.37 -28.56 -1.22
N ASN A 295 -23.76 -28.84 0.02
CA ASN A 295 -24.04 -30.21 0.49
C ASN A 295 -25.31 -30.83 -0.12
N THR A 296 -26.17 -30.01 -0.74
CA THR A 296 -27.38 -30.46 -1.47
C THR A 296 -27.12 -30.71 -2.97
N LEU A 297 -25.92 -30.43 -3.45
CA LEU A 297 -25.49 -30.65 -4.82
C LEU A 297 -24.77 -32.01 -4.95
N ASN A 298 -24.92 -32.69 -6.10
CA ASN A 298 -24.20 -33.93 -6.40
C ASN A 298 -22.68 -33.76 -6.17
N THR A 299 -22.00 -34.82 -5.74
CA THR A 299 -20.57 -34.80 -5.34
C THR A 299 -19.65 -34.18 -6.41
N ILE A 300 -19.99 -34.37 -7.69
CA ILE A 300 -19.24 -33.81 -8.83
C ILE A 300 -19.47 -32.29 -8.95
N SER A 301 -20.71 -31.81 -8.83
CA SER A 301 -20.98 -30.36 -8.92
C SER A 301 -20.41 -29.61 -7.73
N GLY A 302 -20.44 -30.19 -6.52
CA GLY A 302 -19.78 -29.62 -5.34
C GLY A 302 -18.28 -29.39 -5.53
N ILE A 303 -17.56 -30.34 -6.13
CA ILE A 303 -16.13 -30.21 -6.45
C ILE A 303 -15.90 -29.09 -7.49
N PHE A 304 -16.74 -29.00 -8.52
CA PHE A 304 -16.66 -27.93 -9.53
C PHE A 304 -16.85 -26.54 -8.93
N TYR A 305 -17.81 -26.36 -8.01
CA TYR A 305 -18.02 -25.08 -7.35
C TYR A 305 -16.87 -24.68 -6.44
N LEU A 306 -16.28 -25.65 -5.71
CA LEU A 306 -15.08 -25.39 -4.90
C LEU A 306 -13.91 -24.96 -5.78
N LEU A 307 -13.66 -25.66 -6.88
CA LEU A 307 -12.62 -25.27 -7.85
C LEU A 307 -12.90 -23.87 -8.42
N ALA A 308 -14.14 -23.60 -8.84
CA ALA A 308 -14.56 -22.29 -9.33
C ALA A 308 -14.29 -21.18 -8.30
N LEU A 309 -14.53 -21.43 -7.01
CA LEU A 309 -14.28 -20.46 -5.94
C LEU A 309 -12.80 -20.04 -5.82
N PHE A 310 -11.86 -20.95 -6.14
CA PHE A 310 -10.44 -20.64 -6.17
C PHE A 310 -9.98 -20.04 -7.51
N PHE A 311 -10.46 -20.60 -8.63
CA PHE A 311 -9.99 -20.22 -9.97
C PHE A 311 -10.59 -18.90 -10.48
N LEU A 312 -11.86 -18.58 -10.18
CA LEU A 312 -12.46 -17.32 -10.64
C LEU A 312 -11.76 -16.08 -10.07
N PRO A 313 -11.49 -15.98 -8.75
CA PRO A 313 -10.72 -14.86 -8.22
C PRO A 313 -9.32 -14.79 -8.82
N PHE A 314 -8.66 -15.93 -9.01
CA PHE A 314 -7.34 -15.95 -9.63
C PHE A 314 -7.37 -15.36 -11.06
N ILE A 315 -8.29 -15.83 -11.91
CA ILE A 315 -8.43 -15.34 -13.29
C ILE A 315 -8.82 -13.86 -13.31
N SER A 316 -9.72 -13.43 -12.43
CA SER A 316 -10.14 -12.02 -12.38
C SER A 316 -8.97 -11.09 -12.00
N PHE A 317 -8.19 -11.45 -10.98
CA PHE A 317 -6.99 -10.69 -10.62
C PHE A 317 -5.92 -10.73 -11.72
N HIS A 318 -5.79 -11.85 -12.45
CA HIS A 318 -4.88 -11.96 -13.59
C HIS A 318 -5.22 -10.95 -14.70
N VAL A 319 -6.51 -10.82 -15.03
CA VAL A 319 -7.01 -9.84 -16.01
C VAL A 319 -6.77 -8.42 -15.50
N VAL A 320 -7.07 -8.13 -14.23
CA VAL A 320 -6.89 -6.80 -13.63
C VAL A 320 -5.43 -6.37 -13.62
N ILE A 321 -4.51 -7.25 -13.19
CA ILE A 321 -3.07 -6.96 -13.18
C ILE A 321 -2.56 -6.73 -14.60
N SER A 322 -2.96 -7.58 -15.56
CA SER A 322 -2.53 -7.45 -16.95
C SER A 322 -3.03 -6.14 -17.59
N PHE A 323 -4.28 -5.78 -17.34
CA PHE A 323 -4.83 -4.49 -17.73
C PHE A 323 -4.04 -3.33 -17.10
N SER A 324 -3.62 -3.49 -15.85
CA SER A 324 -2.88 -2.47 -15.12
C SER A 324 -1.49 -2.23 -15.68
N ILE A 325 -0.79 -3.30 -16.10
CA ILE A 325 0.53 -3.22 -16.74
C ILE A 325 0.41 -2.50 -18.09
N LYS A 326 -0.60 -2.85 -18.89
CA LYS A 326 -0.79 -2.25 -20.22
C LYS A 326 -1.13 -0.76 -20.15
N ASN A 327 -1.90 -0.36 -19.15
CA ASN A 327 -2.42 1.00 -19.01
C ASN A 327 -1.79 1.74 -17.82
N GLU A 328 -0.46 1.63 -17.64
CA GLU A 328 0.29 2.15 -16.49
C GLU A 328 -0.04 3.62 -16.14
N LYS A 329 -0.19 4.50 -17.15
CA LYS A 329 -0.54 5.92 -16.95
C LYS A 329 -1.97 6.11 -16.45
N PHE A 330 -2.94 5.41 -17.06
CA PHE A 330 -4.34 5.49 -16.64
C PHE A 330 -4.50 4.95 -15.22
N MET A 331 -3.84 3.84 -14.89
CA MET A 331 -3.88 3.27 -13.55
C MET A 331 -3.34 4.21 -12.51
N PHE A 332 -2.22 4.91 -12.79
CA PHE A 332 -1.67 5.91 -11.88
C PHE A 332 -2.71 6.99 -11.53
N PHE A 333 -3.39 7.57 -12.52
CA PHE A 333 -4.42 8.59 -12.29
C PHE A 333 -5.69 8.02 -11.65
N PHE A 334 -6.09 6.81 -12.04
CA PHE A 334 -7.23 6.12 -11.44
C PHE A 334 -6.99 5.87 -9.95
N PHE A 335 -5.81 5.39 -9.55
CA PHE A 335 -5.48 5.18 -8.15
C PHE A 335 -5.46 6.49 -7.36
N LEU A 336 -4.92 7.56 -7.93
CA LEU A 336 -4.94 8.89 -7.29
C LEU A 336 -6.38 9.38 -7.06
N PHE A 337 -7.27 9.17 -8.04
CA PHE A 337 -8.68 9.56 -7.96
C PHE A 337 -9.46 8.73 -6.93
N VAL A 338 -9.32 7.40 -6.96
CA VAL A 338 -9.98 6.52 -5.98
C VAL A 338 -9.44 6.81 -4.57
N PHE A 339 -8.15 7.09 -4.42
CA PHE A 339 -7.58 7.51 -3.14
C PHE A 339 -8.18 8.83 -2.64
N PHE A 340 -8.36 9.83 -3.51
CA PHE A 340 -9.00 11.09 -3.11
C PHE A 340 -10.41 10.83 -2.54
N ILE A 341 -11.20 9.96 -3.20
CA ILE A 341 -12.53 9.58 -2.71
C ILE A 341 -12.43 8.80 -1.39
N ALA A 342 -11.54 7.81 -1.30
CA ALA A 342 -11.38 6.97 -0.13
C ALA A 342 -10.86 7.75 1.09
N SER A 343 -9.98 8.72 0.87
CA SER A 343 -9.45 9.62 1.91
C SER A 343 -10.51 10.62 2.36
N ALA A 344 -11.32 11.18 1.46
CA ALA A 344 -12.46 12.01 1.82
C ALA A 344 -13.51 11.22 2.63
N TYR A 345 -13.79 9.99 2.21
CA TYR A 345 -14.68 9.06 2.94
C TYR A 345 -14.11 8.71 4.31
N SER A 346 -12.82 8.34 4.38
CA SER A 346 -12.14 8.01 5.63
C SER A 346 -12.03 9.21 6.56
N PHE A 347 -11.83 10.42 6.04
CA PHE A 347 -11.82 11.65 6.84
C PHE A 347 -13.21 11.93 7.46
N SER A 348 -14.29 11.66 6.72
CA SER A 348 -15.65 11.75 7.24
C SER A 348 -15.94 10.70 8.34
N LEU A 349 -15.30 9.53 8.27
CA LEU A 349 -15.42 8.42 9.22
C LEU A 349 -14.34 8.41 10.32
N ALA A 350 -13.26 9.17 10.20
CA ALA A 350 -12.18 9.24 11.19
C ALA A 350 -12.69 9.78 12.54
N PHE A 351 -13.81 10.50 12.53
CA PHE A 351 -14.55 10.88 13.74
C PHE A 351 -15.28 9.71 14.43
N MET A 352 -15.45 8.56 13.77
CA MET A 352 -16.23 7.40 14.23
C MET A 352 -15.37 6.21 14.73
N SER A 353 -14.04 6.32 14.76
CA SER A 353 -13.13 5.34 15.42
C SER A 353 -13.19 3.89 14.87
N ASP A 354 -13.54 3.67 13.61
CA ASP A 354 -13.52 2.32 13.03
C ASP A 354 -12.13 1.96 12.47
N LYS A 355 -11.54 0.88 13.00
CA LYS A 355 -10.22 0.35 12.58
C LYS A 355 -10.17 -0.02 11.11
N THR A 356 -11.32 -0.34 10.51
CA THR A 356 -11.43 -0.68 9.08
C THR A 356 -10.96 0.44 8.17
N SER A 357 -11.14 1.70 8.58
CA SER A 357 -10.70 2.89 7.81
C SER A 357 -9.18 2.98 7.66
N PHE A 358 -8.39 2.46 8.61
CA PHE A 358 -6.93 2.54 8.55
C PHE A 358 -6.30 1.47 7.64
N ILE A 359 -6.98 0.33 7.44
CA ILE A 359 -6.60 -0.67 6.42
C ILE A 359 -6.56 -0.03 5.03
N ILE A 360 -7.50 0.87 4.75
CA ILE A 360 -7.59 1.58 3.48
C ILE A 360 -6.32 2.40 3.21
N TYR A 361 -5.79 3.10 4.22
CA TYR A 361 -4.53 3.85 4.08
C TYR A 361 -3.33 2.95 3.78
N ILE A 362 -3.24 1.78 4.43
CA ILE A 362 -2.18 0.81 4.16
C ILE A 362 -2.30 0.31 2.72
N PHE A 363 -3.49 -0.11 2.30
CA PHE A 363 -3.76 -0.61 0.96
C PHE A 363 -3.43 0.41 -0.14
N PHE A 364 -3.90 1.65 0.00
CA PHE A 364 -3.56 2.71 -0.94
C PHE A 364 -2.08 3.12 -0.90
N GLY A 365 -1.44 3.09 0.28
CA GLY A 365 0.00 3.32 0.40
C GLY A 365 0.80 2.29 -0.41
N VAL A 366 0.45 1.01 -0.31
CA VAL A 366 1.06 -0.08 -1.10
C VAL A 366 0.82 0.12 -2.59
N LEU A 367 -0.43 0.36 -3.01
CA LEU A 367 -0.78 0.54 -4.42
C LEU A 367 -0.12 1.77 -5.03
N PHE A 368 -0.05 2.88 -4.30
CA PHE A 368 0.58 4.10 -4.76
C PHE A 368 2.09 3.91 -4.92
N CYS A 369 2.73 3.24 -3.95
CA CYS A 369 4.14 2.85 -4.06
C CYS A 369 4.37 1.98 -5.29
N TRP A 370 3.51 1.00 -5.54
CA TRP A 370 3.57 0.13 -6.71
C TRP A 370 3.42 0.89 -8.03
N ALA A 371 2.44 1.79 -8.12
CA ALA A 371 2.17 2.59 -9.31
C ALA A 371 3.37 3.49 -9.66
N ILE A 372 4.00 4.11 -8.65
CA ILE A 372 5.21 4.92 -8.83
C ILE A 372 6.38 4.05 -9.33
N LEU A 373 6.56 2.85 -8.76
CA LEU A 373 7.63 1.92 -9.13
C LEU A 373 7.50 1.41 -10.58
N ILE A 374 6.29 1.22 -11.08
CA ILE A 374 6.05 0.83 -12.48
C ILE A 374 6.18 2.03 -13.45
N SER A 375 5.76 3.23 -13.03
CA SER A 375 5.71 4.41 -13.89
C SER A 375 7.06 4.77 -14.54
N ASN A 376 7.02 5.38 -15.73
CA ASN A 376 8.23 5.85 -16.44
C ASN A 376 8.62 7.29 -16.05
N VAL A 377 8.41 7.67 -14.79
CA VAL A 377 8.78 9.00 -14.28
C VAL A 377 10.30 9.16 -14.30
N THR A 378 10.76 10.29 -14.83
CA THR A 378 12.18 10.67 -14.92
C THR A 378 12.53 11.96 -14.17
N ASP A 379 11.56 12.59 -13.52
CA ASP A 379 11.79 13.71 -12.59
C ASP A 379 12.10 13.15 -11.19
N ASP A 380 13.31 13.42 -10.71
CA ASP A 380 13.83 12.95 -9.42
C ASP A 380 13.05 13.52 -8.23
N LYS A 381 12.76 14.82 -8.25
CA LYS A 381 12.03 15.52 -7.19
C LYS A 381 10.60 15.03 -7.11
N PHE A 382 9.94 14.86 -8.26
CA PHE A 382 8.59 14.31 -8.30
C PHE A 382 8.56 12.88 -7.75
N TYR A 383 9.48 12.02 -8.21
CA TYR A 383 9.58 10.64 -7.72
C TYR A 383 9.79 10.58 -6.20
N MET A 384 10.77 11.32 -5.68
CA MET A 384 11.09 11.36 -4.25
C MET A 384 9.90 11.84 -3.41
N SER A 385 9.18 12.86 -3.89
CA SER A 385 8.00 13.39 -3.20
C SER A 385 6.88 12.37 -3.19
N ALA A 386 6.58 11.76 -4.34
CA ALA A 386 5.52 10.76 -4.45
C ALA A 386 5.81 9.50 -3.61
N PHE A 387 7.05 9.02 -3.62
CA PHE A 387 7.49 7.90 -2.79
C PHE A 387 7.42 8.25 -1.29
N SER A 388 7.83 9.45 -0.89
CA SER A 388 7.73 9.87 0.52
C SER A 388 6.28 9.91 0.98
N ILE A 389 5.35 10.39 0.14
CA ILE A 389 3.91 10.39 0.43
C ILE A 389 3.38 8.97 0.61
N SER A 390 3.78 8.00 -0.23
CA SER A 390 3.35 6.61 -0.08
C SER A 390 3.81 6.01 1.26
N VAL A 391 5.06 6.29 1.66
CA VAL A 391 5.62 5.85 2.95
C VAL A 391 4.89 6.47 4.13
N VAL A 392 4.56 7.77 4.07
CA VAL A 392 3.77 8.43 5.12
C VAL A 392 2.42 7.75 5.30
N PHE A 393 1.73 7.38 4.21
CA PHE A 393 0.46 6.65 4.31
C PHE A 393 0.63 5.26 4.95
N LEU A 394 1.69 4.55 4.63
CA LEU A 394 2.00 3.26 5.26
C LEU A 394 2.25 3.44 6.76
N ILE A 395 3.02 4.45 7.17
CA ILE A 395 3.29 4.74 8.58
C ILE A 395 1.99 5.09 9.32
N VAL A 396 1.22 6.06 8.81
CA VAL A 396 -0.03 6.50 9.46
C VAL A 396 -1.02 5.34 9.53
N GLY A 397 -1.26 4.63 8.44
CA GLY A 397 -2.17 3.49 8.39
C GLY A 397 -1.75 2.37 9.34
N SER A 398 -0.47 1.99 9.35
CA SER A 398 0.04 0.92 10.22
C SER A 398 0.01 1.30 11.70
N VAL A 399 0.37 2.54 12.06
CA VAL A 399 0.29 3.02 13.44
C VAL A 399 -1.13 2.87 13.96
N PHE A 400 -2.11 3.51 13.33
CA PHE A 400 -3.48 3.48 13.86
C PHE A 400 -4.13 2.10 13.81
N PHE A 401 -3.82 1.29 12.80
CA PHE A 401 -4.37 -0.05 12.70
C PHE A 401 -3.83 -0.99 13.80
N PHE A 402 -2.52 -0.94 14.06
CA PHE A 402 -1.84 -1.88 14.97
C PHE A 402 -1.63 -1.34 16.39
N ILE A 403 -1.99 -0.08 16.70
CA ILE A 403 -1.67 0.57 17.99
C ILE A 403 -2.04 -0.28 19.20
N ASP A 404 -3.30 -0.71 19.28
CA ASP A 404 -3.81 -1.54 20.37
C ASP A 404 -3.13 -2.91 20.44
N SER A 405 -2.83 -3.51 19.29
CA SER A 405 -2.22 -4.85 19.21
C SER A 405 -0.77 -4.82 19.67
N VAL A 406 -0.01 -3.80 19.28
CA VAL A 406 1.40 -3.63 19.66
C VAL A 406 1.50 -3.32 21.16
N TYR A 407 0.68 -2.40 21.66
CA TYR A 407 0.68 -2.07 23.09
C TYR A 407 0.27 -3.26 23.97
N ARG A 408 -0.66 -4.10 23.50
CA ARG A 408 -1.00 -5.35 24.16
C ARG A 408 0.16 -6.36 24.11
N TYR A 409 0.79 -6.55 22.95
CA TYR A 409 1.92 -7.48 22.80
C TYR A 409 3.13 -7.10 23.66
N LEU A 410 3.39 -5.80 23.83
CA LEU A 410 4.44 -5.27 24.69
C LEU A 410 4.07 -5.25 26.19
N ASN A 411 2.87 -5.72 26.55
CA ASN A 411 2.31 -5.63 27.91
C ASN A 411 2.25 -4.19 28.47
N PHE A 412 2.07 -3.19 27.61
CA PHE A 412 1.97 -1.78 28.02
C PHE A 412 0.53 -1.37 28.34
N GLY A 413 -0.46 -1.96 27.68
CA GLY A 413 -1.87 -1.63 27.90
C GLY A 413 -2.82 -2.37 26.96
N ASN A 414 -4.13 -2.15 27.15
CA ASN A 414 -5.20 -2.85 26.44
C ASN A 414 -5.14 -4.38 26.62
N ILE A 415 -4.88 -4.81 27.86
CA ILE A 415 -4.78 -6.22 28.25
C ILE A 415 -6.01 -6.58 29.07
N ASP A 416 -6.67 -7.68 28.72
CA ASP A 416 -7.76 -8.25 29.50
C ASP A 416 -7.14 -9.33 30.40
N TYR A 417 -7.32 -9.20 31.72
CA TYR A 417 -6.82 -10.17 32.70
C TYR A 417 -8.00 -10.92 33.32
N GLU A 418 -7.86 -12.25 33.46
CA GLU A 418 -8.82 -13.07 34.20
C GLU A 418 -8.92 -12.55 35.64
N TYR A 419 -7.75 -12.37 36.27
CA TYR A 419 -7.60 -11.70 37.55
C TYR A 419 -6.19 -11.19 37.83
N ILE A 420 -6.11 -10.20 38.73
CA ILE A 420 -4.86 -9.75 39.34
C ILE A 420 -4.89 -10.01 40.85
N ILE A 421 -3.74 -10.36 41.42
CA ILE A 421 -3.59 -10.56 42.87
C ILE A 421 -3.00 -9.31 43.48
N LEU A 422 -3.73 -8.73 44.43
CA LEU A 422 -3.34 -7.56 45.20
C LEU A 422 -2.98 -7.95 46.63
N ASP A 423 -2.17 -7.13 47.29
CA ASP A 423 -1.99 -7.22 48.74
C ASP A 423 -3.27 -6.82 49.50
N LYS A 424 -3.37 -7.24 50.77
CA LYS A 424 -4.53 -6.92 51.62
C LYS A 424 -4.71 -5.44 51.93
N ASN A 425 -3.67 -4.63 51.71
CA ASN A 425 -3.65 -3.21 52.01
C ASN A 425 -4.10 -2.36 50.80
N ALA A 426 -4.28 -2.98 49.63
CA ALA A 426 -4.73 -2.34 48.42
C ALA A 426 -6.12 -1.72 48.62
N LYS A 427 -6.21 -0.40 48.44
CA LYS A 427 -7.49 0.32 48.49
C LYS A 427 -8.22 0.14 47.18
N LEU A 428 -9.32 -0.62 47.21
CA LEU A 428 -10.26 -0.71 46.11
C LEU A 428 -11.34 0.38 46.21
N PRO A 429 -11.77 0.96 45.09
CA PRO A 429 -12.89 1.90 45.07
C PRO A 429 -14.22 1.21 45.41
N ASP A 430 -15.12 1.97 46.05
CA ASP A 430 -16.45 1.50 46.49
C ASP A 430 -17.37 1.12 45.30
N GLU A 431 -16.98 1.49 44.08
CA GLU A 431 -17.64 1.10 42.84
C GLU A 431 -17.45 -0.38 42.46
N ILE A 432 -16.51 -1.10 43.08
CA ILE A 432 -16.26 -2.52 42.82
C ILE A 432 -16.89 -3.36 43.93
N CYS A 433 -17.67 -4.36 43.54
CA CYS A 433 -18.40 -5.21 44.48
C CYS A 433 -17.62 -6.49 44.83
N ASP A 434 -17.95 -7.07 45.97
CA ASP A 434 -17.42 -8.37 46.38
C ASP A 434 -18.11 -9.54 45.63
N ASP A 435 -17.65 -10.75 45.88
CA ASP A 435 -18.11 -11.96 45.22
C ASP A 435 -19.51 -12.45 45.64
N THR A 436 -20.11 -11.83 46.66
CA THR A 436 -21.43 -12.22 47.17
C THR A 436 -22.52 -12.16 46.08
N TYR A 437 -22.39 -11.22 45.14
CA TYR A 437 -23.34 -10.99 44.06
C TYR A 437 -23.19 -11.96 42.88
N ILE A 438 -22.03 -12.62 42.73
CA ILE A 438 -21.72 -13.51 41.58
C ILE A 438 -22.54 -14.78 41.61
N LYS A 439 -22.86 -15.28 42.81
CA LYS A 439 -23.67 -16.51 42.98
C LYS A 439 -24.98 -16.45 42.17
N ASN A 440 -25.52 -15.25 41.96
CA ASN A 440 -26.77 -15.02 41.24
C ASN A 440 -26.60 -14.85 39.71
N ILE A 441 -25.39 -14.56 39.20
CA ILE A 441 -25.09 -14.21 37.79
C ILE A 441 -24.00 -15.13 37.22
N LYS A 442 -24.04 -16.44 37.52
CA LYS A 442 -23.04 -17.41 37.03
C LYS A 442 -22.99 -17.56 35.50
N LYS A 443 -24.06 -17.20 34.79
CA LYS A 443 -24.17 -17.28 33.33
C LYS A 443 -24.79 -15.99 32.78
N PRO A 444 -24.50 -15.59 31.53
CA PRO A 444 -25.17 -14.49 30.86
C PRO A 444 -26.69 -14.68 30.87
N LYS A 445 -27.45 -13.64 31.22
CA LYS A 445 -28.92 -13.68 31.28
C LYS A 445 -29.53 -12.51 30.52
N GLU A 446 -30.56 -12.74 29.72
CA GLU A 446 -31.24 -11.67 28.97
C GLU A 446 -31.90 -10.69 29.95
N MET A 447 -31.48 -9.43 29.91
CA MET A 447 -32.05 -8.35 30.71
C MET A 447 -33.36 -7.88 30.09
N ILE A 448 -34.38 -7.67 30.94
CA ILE A 448 -35.65 -7.06 30.57
C ILE A 448 -35.66 -5.58 30.95
N SER A 449 -35.28 -5.26 32.19
CA SER A 449 -35.20 -3.89 32.68
C SER A 449 -34.32 -3.78 33.93
N TYR A 450 -33.80 -2.58 34.18
CA TYR A 450 -33.24 -2.17 35.46
C TYR A 450 -33.90 -0.86 35.89
N LYS A 451 -34.62 -0.86 37.02
CA LYS A 451 -35.29 0.31 37.60
C LYS A 451 -35.24 0.25 39.12
N ASP A 452 -34.99 1.39 39.76
CA ASP A 452 -35.06 1.57 41.21
C ASP A 452 -34.27 0.51 42.02
N GLY A 453 -33.08 0.11 41.54
CA GLY A 453 -32.25 -0.89 42.23
C GLY A 453 -32.61 -2.35 41.95
N ASN A 454 -33.64 -2.61 41.13
CA ASN A 454 -34.11 -3.95 40.80
C ASN A 454 -33.81 -4.32 39.34
N LEU A 455 -33.03 -5.38 39.17
CA LEU A 455 -32.76 -6.02 37.89
C LEU A 455 -33.83 -7.06 37.59
N THR A 456 -34.52 -6.93 36.46
CA THR A 456 -35.44 -7.95 35.94
C THR A 456 -34.82 -8.63 34.73
N TYR A 457 -34.70 -9.96 34.77
CA TYR A 457 -34.10 -10.76 33.70
C TYR A 457 -34.94 -12.01 33.36
N ARG A 458 -34.71 -12.56 32.16
CA ARG A 458 -35.37 -13.78 31.66
C ARG A 458 -34.53 -15.03 31.95
N LEU A 459 -35.20 -16.10 32.37
CA LEU A 459 -34.62 -17.44 32.59
C LEU A 459 -34.80 -18.33 31.33
N GLU A 460 -34.05 -19.43 31.26
CA GLU A 460 -34.08 -20.40 30.14
C GLU A 460 -35.48 -20.98 29.88
N ASN A 461 -36.34 -21.03 30.89
CA ASN A 461 -37.74 -21.48 30.81
C ASN A 461 -38.75 -20.36 30.45
N ASN A 462 -38.28 -19.22 29.92
CA ASN A 462 -39.07 -18.01 29.63
C ASN A 462 -39.76 -17.33 30.83
N THR A 463 -39.46 -17.74 32.07
CA THR A 463 -39.96 -17.03 33.26
C THR A 463 -39.11 -15.81 33.58
N THR A 464 -39.69 -14.81 34.24
CA THR A 464 -39.00 -13.59 34.66
C THR A 464 -38.67 -13.66 36.15
N LYS A 465 -37.50 -13.14 36.52
CA LYS A 465 -37.08 -13.03 37.92
C LYS A 465 -36.50 -11.64 38.18
N SER A 466 -36.86 -11.06 39.32
CA SER A 466 -36.27 -9.83 39.82
C SER A 466 -35.21 -10.12 40.87
N LEU A 467 -34.15 -9.31 40.87
CA LEU A 467 -33.07 -9.35 41.84
C LEU A 467 -32.78 -7.91 42.28
N ASN A 468 -32.77 -7.68 43.59
CA ASN A 468 -32.29 -6.42 44.15
C ASN A 468 -30.76 -6.43 44.13
N ILE A 469 -30.16 -5.57 43.33
CA ILE A 469 -28.71 -5.48 43.15
C ILE A 469 -28.34 -4.07 42.73
N SER A 470 -27.30 -3.53 43.35
CA SER A 470 -26.77 -2.21 43.00
C SER A 470 -26.27 -2.19 41.55
N PHE A 471 -26.57 -1.11 40.83
CA PHE A 471 -26.16 -0.92 39.45
C PHE A 471 -24.64 -0.98 39.26
N LYS A 472 -23.89 -0.54 40.29
CA LYS A 472 -22.42 -0.60 40.30
C LYS A 472 -21.90 -2.04 40.20
N CYS A 473 -22.67 -3.02 40.67
CA CYS A 473 -22.36 -4.45 40.63
C CYS A 473 -22.88 -5.16 39.37
N LEU A 474 -23.27 -4.41 38.33
CA LEU A 474 -23.77 -4.98 37.08
C LEU A 474 -22.87 -4.62 35.90
N ALA A 475 -22.70 -5.58 34.99
CA ALA A 475 -22.10 -5.36 33.69
C ALA A 475 -23.00 -5.98 32.62
N PHE A 476 -22.98 -5.40 31.43
CA PHE A 476 -23.89 -5.76 30.35
C PHE A 476 -23.12 -5.98 29.05
N ILE A 477 -23.61 -6.90 28.22
CA ILE A 477 -23.14 -7.13 26.86
C ILE A 477 -24.30 -7.04 25.87
N ASP A 478 -23.99 -6.76 24.61
CA ASP A 478 -24.94 -6.88 23.51
C ASP A 478 -24.98 -8.31 22.93
N GLU A 479 -25.80 -8.53 21.90
CA GLU A 479 -25.90 -9.81 21.16
C GLU A 479 -24.59 -10.26 20.51
N ASN A 480 -23.68 -9.34 20.25
CA ASN A 480 -22.37 -9.60 19.65
C ASN A 480 -21.28 -9.78 20.71
N ASN A 481 -21.66 -9.94 21.99
CA ASN A 481 -20.76 -10.08 23.13
C ASN A 481 -19.89 -8.84 23.41
N ASN A 482 -20.26 -7.66 22.88
CA ASN A 482 -19.56 -6.42 23.16
C ASN A 482 -20.03 -5.85 24.50
N THR A 483 -19.07 -5.43 25.32
CA THR A 483 -19.35 -4.83 26.63
C THR A 483 -20.00 -3.45 26.49
N ILE A 484 -21.15 -3.26 27.12
CA ILE A 484 -21.88 -1.99 27.16
C ILE A 484 -21.36 -1.17 28.34
N LYS A 485 -20.85 0.04 28.07
CA LYS A 485 -20.35 0.95 29.11
C LYS A 485 -21.52 1.67 29.78
N THR A 486 -21.90 1.20 30.95
CA THR A 486 -23.13 1.63 31.62
C THR A 486 -22.91 2.52 32.83
N TYR A 487 -21.68 2.69 33.32
CA TYR A 487 -21.37 3.43 34.57
C TYR A 487 -22.01 4.84 34.70
N LYS A 488 -22.34 5.53 33.59
CA LYS A 488 -22.99 6.87 33.62
C LYS A 488 -24.51 6.87 33.40
N ASN A 489 -25.14 5.73 33.13
CA ASN A 489 -26.56 5.64 32.77
C ASN A 489 -27.31 4.79 33.81
N GLU A 490 -27.91 5.42 34.82
CA GLU A 490 -28.55 4.71 35.94
C GLU A 490 -29.86 3.98 35.57
N ASN A 491 -30.47 4.35 34.44
CA ASN A 491 -31.70 3.73 33.94
C ASN A 491 -31.46 3.06 32.58
N ILE A 492 -31.57 1.73 32.54
CA ILE A 492 -31.50 0.96 31.30
C ILE A 492 -32.78 0.13 31.21
N SER A 493 -33.67 0.55 30.32
CA SER A 493 -34.84 -0.22 29.93
C SER A 493 -34.70 -0.69 28.50
N ARG A 494 -35.18 -1.91 28.21
CA ARG A 494 -35.44 -2.34 26.84
C ARG A 494 -36.41 -1.32 26.20
N ASP A 495 -35.92 -0.50 25.29
CA ASP A 495 -36.78 0.38 24.51
C ASP A 495 -37.32 -0.43 23.34
N ASN A 496 -38.64 -0.62 23.26
CA ASN A 496 -39.30 -1.45 22.24
C ASN A 496 -39.09 -0.94 20.79
N LYS A 497 -38.37 0.18 20.60
CA LYS A 497 -38.01 0.75 19.30
C LYS A 497 -36.68 0.23 18.74
N THR A 498 -35.84 -0.41 19.55
CA THR A 498 -34.58 -1.02 19.10
C THR A 498 -34.48 -2.44 19.62
N ASP A 499 -34.69 -3.43 18.75
CA ASP A 499 -34.70 -4.88 19.03
C ASP A 499 -33.34 -5.47 19.51
N LYS A 500 -32.46 -4.71 20.15
CA LYS A 500 -31.18 -5.22 20.64
C LYS A 500 -31.37 -5.94 21.98
N LYS A 501 -31.18 -7.26 22.03
CA LYS A 501 -31.11 -7.98 23.31
C LYS A 501 -29.85 -7.55 24.06
N ILE A 502 -30.02 -7.33 25.36
CA ILE A 502 -28.94 -6.99 26.29
C ILE A 502 -28.84 -8.15 27.28
N PHE A 503 -27.63 -8.59 27.57
CA PHE A 503 -27.39 -9.65 28.54
C PHE A 503 -26.62 -9.11 29.73
N VAL A 504 -27.04 -9.49 30.93
CA VAL A 504 -26.30 -9.26 32.16
C VAL A 504 -25.20 -10.30 32.27
N VAL A 505 -23.98 -9.85 32.52
CA VAL A 505 -22.80 -10.71 32.68
C VAL A 505 -22.14 -10.48 34.04
N ILE A 506 -21.23 -11.39 34.39
CA ILE A 506 -20.42 -11.26 35.61
C ILE A 506 -19.65 -9.92 35.55
N PRO A 507 -19.84 -9.02 36.52
CA PRO A 507 -19.15 -7.73 36.58
C PRO A 507 -17.66 -7.90 36.92
N THR A 508 -16.96 -6.78 37.03
CA THR A 508 -15.69 -6.73 37.79
C THR A 508 -15.99 -6.89 39.26
N TYR A 509 -15.28 -7.77 39.95
CA TYR A 509 -15.49 -8.06 41.36
C TYR A 509 -14.17 -8.42 42.04
N PHE A 510 -14.17 -8.42 43.37
CA PHE A 510 -13.04 -8.92 44.14
C PHE A 510 -13.40 -10.06 45.09
N THR A 511 -12.44 -10.94 45.35
CA THR A 511 -12.48 -11.93 46.44
C THR A 511 -11.40 -11.59 47.45
N LYS A 512 -11.69 -11.75 48.75
CA LYS A 512 -10.73 -11.51 49.83
C LYS A 512 -10.43 -12.83 50.53
N ASP A 513 -9.17 -13.24 50.47
CA ASP A 513 -8.59 -14.25 51.35
C ASP A 513 -7.74 -13.54 52.42
N SER A 514 -7.35 -14.23 53.50
CA SER A 514 -6.77 -13.62 54.70
C SER A 514 -5.58 -12.65 54.45
N ASP A 515 -4.82 -12.85 53.36
CA ASP A 515 -3.64 -12.02 53.04
C ASP A 515 -3.58 -11.47 51.60
N ILE A 516 -4.60 -11.74 50.78
CA ILE A 516 -4.64 -11.35 49.37
C ILE A 516 -6.04 -10.93 48.92
N ILE A 517 -6.09 -10.03 47.95
CA ILE A 517 -7.32 -9.63 47.26
C ILE A 517 -7.18 -10.03 45.79
N LYS A 518 -8.06 -10.86 45.26
CA LYS A 518 -8.08 -11.15 43.82
C LYS A 518 -9.13 -10.29 43.15
N LEU A 519 -8.73 -9.51 42.15
CA LEU A 519 -9.61 -8.64 41.38
C LEU A 519 -9.81 -9.24 40.00
N HIS A 520 -11.04 -9.60 39.67
CA HIS A 520 -11.41 -10.38 38.49
C HIS A 520 -12.08 -9.55 37.40
N ASN A 521 -12.04 -10.03 36.15
CA ASN A 521 -12.72 -9.45 34.98
C ASN A 521 -12.37 -7.97 34.78
N ILE A 522 -11.09 -7.67 34.62
CA ILE A 522 -10.61 -6.30 34.43
C ILE A 522 -9.88 -6.13 33.12
N LYS A 523 -9.96 -4.90 32.59
CA LYS A 523 -9.16 -4.46 31.46
C LYS A 523 -8.12 -3.45 31.91
N VAL A 524 -6.85 -3.80 31.80
CA VAL A 524 -5.74 -2.89 32.10
C VAL A 524 -5.50 -2.02 30.87
N LEU A 525 -5.86 -0.74 30.99
CA LEU A 525 -5.67 0.27 29.96
C LEU A 525 -4.20 0.71 29.86
N SER A 526 -3.50 0.79 31.00
CA SER A 526 -2.06 1.06 31.10
C SER A 526 -1.46 0.26 32.25
N ALA A 527 -0.45 -0.56 31.96
CA ALA A 527 0.39 -1.23 32.96
C ALA A 527 1.68 -0.44 33.28
N LEU A 528 1.85 0.73 32.64
CA LEU A 528 3.04 1.56 32.72
C LEU A 528 3.08 2.47 33.95
N GLY A 529 4.28 2.73 34.44
CA GLY A 529 4.55 3.64 35.54
C GLY A 529 4.15 3.10 36.92
N ASN A 530 4.01 4.00 37.88
CA ASN A 530 3.80 3.62 39.29
C ASN A 530 2.36 3.17 39.58
N LYS A 531 1.42 3.47 38.67
CA LYS A 531 -0.01 3.19 38.83
C LYS A 531 -0.55 2.53 37.57
N TRP A 532 -1.22 1.40 37.76
CA TRP A 532 -1.98 0.76 36.71
C TRP A 532 -3.31 1.49 36.51
N PHE A 533 -3.67 1.73 35.26
CA PHE A 533 -4.97 2.30 34.89
C PHE A 533 -5.87 1.15 34.46
N ILE A 534 -6.97 0.96 35.17
CA ILE A 534 -7.86 -0.19 35.00
C ILE A 534 -9.25 0.32 34.61
N GLU A 535 -9.87 -0.36 33.65
CA GLU A 535 -11.28 -0.24 33.29
C GLU A 535 -12.00 -1.52 33.74
N SER A 536 -13.03 -1.36 34.56
CA SER A 536 -13.93 -2.44 34.91
C SER A 536 -14.87 -2.77 33.75
N LYS A 537 -15.53 -3.92 33.84
CA LYS A 537 -16.48 -4.41 32.84
C LYS A 537 -17.73 -3.53 32.67
N ASN A 538 -18.06 -2.68 33.64
CA ASN A 538 -19.15 -1.69 33.51
C ASN A 538 -18.66 -0.34 32.95
N GLY A 539 -17.36 -0.22 32.65
CA GLY A 539 -16.72 0.98 32.09
C GLY A 539 -16.23 1.98 33.13
N PHE A 540 -16.32 1.67 34.43
CA PHE A 540 -15.71 2.48 35.48
C PHE A 540 -14.18 2.40 35.40
N ARG A 541 -13.51 3.54 35.60
CA ARG A 541 -12.05 3.63 35.47
C ARG A 541 -11.43 4.08 36.77
N PHE A 542 -10.40 3.39 37.20
CA PHE A 542 -9.70 3.67 38.45
C PHE A 542 -8.21 3.31 38.32
N LYS A 543 -7.45 3.63 39.37
CA LYS A 543 -6.00 3.40 39.40
C LYS A 543 -5.63 2.54 40.61
N ILE A 544 -4.69 1.63 40.42
CA ILE A 544 -4.08 0.84 41.51
C ILE A 544 -2.58 1.11 41.52
N ASP A 545 -1.99 1.33 42.70
CA ASP A 545 -0.54 1.42 42.83
C ASP A 545 0.13 0.08 42.54
N LYS A 546 1.11 0.08 41.64
CA LYS A 546 1.80 -1.13 41.16
C LYS A 546 2.49 -1.89 42.30
N SER A 547 2.89 -1.19 43.37
CA SER A 547 3.47 -1.81 44.58
C SER A 547 2.54 -2.79 45.28
N HIS A 548 1.23 -2.66 45.09
CA HIS A 548 0.24 -3.55 45.69
C HIS A 548 -0.06 -4.78 44.82
N ILE A 549 0.47 -4.86 43.59
CA ILE A 549 0.21 -5.96 42.65
C ILE A 549 1.28 -7.05 42.86
N LYS A 550 0.85 -8.26 43.22
CA LYS A 550 1.72 -9.41 43.53
C LYS A 550 1.86 -10.39 42.38
N THR A 551 0.78 -10.62 41.61
CA THR A 551 0.76 -11.62 40.53
C THR A 551 -0.28 -11.25 39.49
N GLU A 552 0.01 -11.59 38.24
CA GLU A 552 -0.79 -11.30 37.06
C GLU A 552 -1.13 -12.62 36.36
N ILE A 553 -2.42 -12.88 36.07
CA ILE A 553 -2.84 -14.11 35.39
C ILE A 553 -3.68 -13.73 34.17
N LEU A 554 -3.15 -14.08 33.00
CA LEU A 554 -3.72 -13.80 31.68
C LEU A 554 -4.78 -14.85 31.33
N ASP A 555 -5.84 -14.43 30.64
CA ASP A 555 -6.87 -15.30 30.03
C ASP A 555 -6.30 -16.16 28.88
#